data_AF-A0A7K3DJE8-F1
#
_entry.id   AF-A0A7K3DJE8-F1
#
_cell.length_a   1.000
_cell.length_b   1.000
_cell.length_c   1.000
_cell.angle_alpha   90.00
_cell.angle_beta   90.00
_cell.angle_gamma   90.00
#
_symmetry.space_group_name_H-M   'P 1'
#
loop_
_entity.id
_entity.type
_entity.pdbx_description
1 polymer ?
#
loop_
_entity_poly.entity_id
_entity_poly.type
_entity_poly.pdbx_seq_one_letter_code
_entity_poly.pdbx_strand_id
1 'polypeptide(L)' 'MGSVDVDVEQAEAALVEHYPRLVRLAYLVLPPSLGRNRRVLTAHAVTQRALPRGRTGTAPPVVPAPRGGP' A
#
# COMPACT_ATOMS: atom_id res chain seq x y z
N MET A 1 5.97 20.54 18.11
CA MET A 1 5.01 20.47 16.98
C MET A 1 5.75 20.38 15.64
N GLY A 2 6.70 19.45 15.52
CA GLY A 2 7.57 19.32 14.33
C GLY A 2 8.16 17.92 14.15
N SER A 3 7.64 16.93 14.88
CA SER A 3 8.03 15.53 14.76
C SER A 3 7.11 14.77 13.80
N VAL A 4 5.79 15.06 13.83
CA VAL A 4 4.80 14.39 12.97
C VAL A 4 4.98 14.77 11.50
N ASP A 5 5.25 16.05 11.18
CA ASP A 5 5.49 16.48 9.80
C ASP A 5 6.75 15.83 9.20
N VAL A 6 7.82 15.69 9.99
CA VAL A 6 9.06 15.03 9.57
C VAL A 6 8.85 13.52 9.35
N ASP A 7 8.02 12.87 10.17
CA ASP A 7 7.67 11.44 9.99
C ASP A 7 6.82 11.21 8.72
N VAL A 8 5.90 12.13 8.40
CA VAL A 8 5.10 12.06 7.17
C VAL A 8 5.97 12.29 5.94
N GLU A 9 6.86 13.28 5.96
CA GLU A 9 7.75 13.59 4.84
C GLU A 9 8.74 12.45 4.54
N GLN A 10 9.31 11.82 5.59
CA GLN A 10 10.14 10.61 5.41
C GLN A 10 9.33 9.42 4.92
N ALA A 11 8.09 9.24 5.40
CA ALA A 11 7.21 8.20 4.90
C ALA A 11 6.83 8.42 3.43
N GLU A 12 6.57 9.65 3.01
CA GLU A 12 6.33 10.00 1.61
C GLU A 12 7.57 9.76 0.73
N ALA A 13 8.76 10.17 1.19
CA ALA A 13 10.02 9.94 0.48
C ALA A 13 10.29 8.43 0.29
N ALA A 14 10.13 7.63 1.34
CA ALA A 14 10.29 6.19 1.27
C ALA A 14 9.25 5.52 0.36
N LEU A 15 8.01 6.03 0.34
CA LEU A 15 6.98 5.57 -0.59
C LEU A 15 7.35 5.91 -2.03
N VAL A 16 7.77 7.15 -2.34
CA VAL A 16 8.19 7.53 -3.70
C VAL A 16 9.41 6.71 -4.13
N GLU A 17 10.33 6.41 -3.24
CA GLU A 17 11.54 5.63 -3.54
C GLU A 17 11.23 4.15 -3.79
N HIS A 18 10.31 3.55 -3.03
CA HIS A 18 10.07 2.10 -3.07
C HIS A 18 8.85 1.69 -3.92
N TYR A 19 7.89 2.60 -4.13
CA TYR A 19 6.68 2.34 -4.90
C TYR A 19 6.94 1.96 -6.36
N PRO A 20 7.82 2.65 -7.12
CA PRO A 20 8.11 2.28 -8.50
C PRO A 20 8.63 0.84 -8.62
N ARG A 21 9.45 0.41 -7.65
CA ARG A 21 9.99 -0.94 -7.59
C ARG A 21 8.91 -1.98 -7.34
N LEU A 22 7.99 -1.73 -6.41
CA LEU A 22 6.86 -2.62 -6.12
C LEU A 22 5.90 -2.75 -7.32
N VAL A 23 5.57 -1.61 -7.95
CA VAL A 23 4.75 -1.58 -9.17
C VAL A 23 5.44 -2.36 -10.29
N ARG A 24 6.76 -2.25 -10.43
CA ARG A 24 7.50 -3.01 -11.44
C ARG A 24 7.42 -4.51 -11.21
N LEU A 25 7.57 -4.98 -9.98
CA LEU A 25 7.41 -6.40 -9.64
C LEU A 25 5.99 -6.89 -9.96
N ALA A 26 4.97 -6.13 -9.56
CA ALA A 26 3.58 -6.45 -9.86
C ALA A 26 3.30 -6.47 -11.37
N TYR A 27 3.89 -5.56 -12.15
CA TYR A 27 3.74 -5.54 -13.61
C TYR A 27 4.34 -6.76 -14.29
N LEU A 28 5.49 -7.25 -13.81
CA LEU A 28 6.21 -8.37 -14.40
C LEU A 28 5.49 -9.72 -14.22
N VAL A 29 4.72 -9.88 -13.15
CA VAL A 29 3.95 -11.11 -12.89
C VAL A 29 2.59 -11.15 -13.61
N LEU A 30 2.18 -10.06 -14.25
CA LEU A 30 0.90 -10.00 -14.98
C LEU A 30 1.00 -10.59 -16.40
N PRO A 31 0.00 -11.35 -16.85
CA PRO A 31 0.01 -11.98 -18.16
C PRO A 31 0.04 -10.93 -19.29
N PRO A 32 0.79 -11.17 -20.38
CA PRO A 32 0.93 -10.23 -21.48
C PRO A 32 -0.37 -10.00 -22.26
N SER A 33 -1.33 -10.93 -22.17
CA SER A 33 -2.66 -10.85 -22.79
C SER A 33 -3.52 -9.68 -22.29
N LEU A 34 -3.22 -9.11 -21.11
CA LEU A 34 -3.93 -7.96 -20.57
C LEU A 34 -3.71 -6.68 -21.39
N GLY A 35 -2.66 -6.60 -22.22
CA GLY A 35 -2.27 -5.37 -22.91
C GLY A 35 -1.61 -4.34 -21.98
N ARG A 36 -0.80 -3.44 -22.54
CA ARG A 36 0.09 -2.55 -21.76
C ARG A 36 -0.65 -1.69 -20.73
N ASN A 37 -1.75 -1.05 -21.13
CA ASN A 37 -2.48 -0.10 -20.27
C ASN A 37 -3.16 -0.80 -19.07
N ARG A 38 -3.84 -1.93 -19.30
CA ARG A 38 -4.46 -2.70 -18.21
C ARG A 38 -3.43 -3.30 -17.27
N ARG A 39 -2.26 -3.72 -17.78
CA ARG A 39 -1.17 -4.22 -16.92
C ARG A 39 -0.66 -3.15 -15.97
N VAL A 40 -0.50 -1.91 -16.43
CA VAL A 40 -0.07 -0.79 -15.59
C VAL A 40 -1.09 -0.54 -14.46
N LEU A 41 -2.36 -0.38 -14.80
CA LEU A 41 -3.41 -0.14 -13.81
C LEU A 41 -3.55 -1.29 -12.80
N THR A 42 -3.45 -2.53 -13.28
CA THR A 42 -3.52 -3.71 -12.41
C THR A 42 -2.31 -3.80 -11.49
N ALA A 43 -1.10 -3.49 -11.98
CA ALA A 43 0.10 -3.46 -11.17
C ALA A 43 0.04 -2.42 -10.05
N HIS A 44 -0.52 -1.25 -10.34
CA HIS A 44 -0.80 -0.23 -9.33
C HIS A 44 -1.82 -0.72 -8.30
N ALA A 45 -2.94 -1.30 -8.74
CA ALA A 45 -3.96 -1.83 -7.85
C ALA A 45 -3.43 -2.94 -6.92
N VAL A 46 -2.59 -3.84 -7.45
CA VAL A 46 -1.92 -4.89 -6.66
C VAL A 46 -0.98 -4.26 -5.62
N THR A 47 -0.15 -3.30 -6.04
CA THR A 47 0.79 -2.61 -5.13
C THR A 47 0.05 -1.86 -4.02
N GLN A 48 -0.99 -1.12 -4.35
CA GLN A 48 -1.83 -0.41 -3.38
C GLN A 48 -2.58 -1.35 -2.42
N ARG A 49 -2.92 -2.56 -2.86
CA ARG A 49 -3.54 -3.58 -2.00
C ARG A 49 -2.53 -4.26 -1.09
N ALA A 50 -1.28 -4.37 -1.54
CA ALA A 50 -0.17 -4.91 -0.75
C ALA A 50 0.34 -3.91 0.30
N LEU A 51 0.22 -2.61 0.03
CA LEU A 51 0.51 -1.55 0.98
C LEU A 51 -0.57 -1.50 2.08
N PRO A 52 -0.19 -1.47 3.37
CA PRO A 52 -1.13 -1.16 4.44
C PRO A 52 -1.69 0.25 4.21
N ARG A 53 -3.02 0.39 4.08
CA ARG A 53 -3.71 1.65 3.73
C ARG A 53 -3.64 2.77 4.78
N GLY A 54 -2.67 2.74 5.70
CA GLY A 54 -2.53 3.75 6.75
C GLY A 54 -1.86 3.21 8.00
N ARG A 55 -0.66 2.64 7.87
CA ARG A 55 0.16 2.30 9.05
C ARG A 55 1.50 3.00 8.96
N THR A 56 1.48 4.30 9.23
CA THR A 56 2.46 4.89 10.15
C THR A 56 2.30 4.13 11.49
N GLY A 57 3.25 3.25 11.80
CA GLY A 57 3.28 2.55 13.08
C GLY A 57 2.49 1.22 13.12
N THR A 58 3.21 0.19 13.55
CA THR A 58 2.72 -1.14 13.92
C THR A 58 1.60 -1.05 14.96
N ALA A 59 0.35 -1.17 14.54
CA ALA A 59 -0.75 -1.53 15.44
C ALA A 59 -1.43 -2.82 14.92
N PRO A 60 -1.65 -3.83 15.80
CA PRO A 60 -2.40 -5.03 15.43
C PRO A 60 -3.86 -4.66 15.10
N PRO A 61 -4.53 -5.45 14.25
CA PRO A 61 -5.92 -5.20 13.91
C PRO A 61 -6.79 -5.31 15.17
N VAL A 62 -7.31 -4.17 15.65
CA VAL A 62 -8.38 -4.17 16.66
C VAL A 62 -9.63 -4.71 15.99
N VAL A 63 -9.90 -6.00 16.21
CA VAL A 63 -11.18 -6.61 15.90
C VAL A 63 -12.18 -6.09 16.95
N PRO A 64 -13.28 -5.43 16.56
CA PRO A 64 -14.28 -4.99 17.52
C PRO A 64 -14.91 -6.21 18.19
N ALA A 65 -15.01 -6.17 19.53
CA ALA A 65 -15.58 -7.24 20.31
C ALA A 65 -17.05 -7.51 19.89
N PRO A 66 -17.47 -8.79 19.82
CA PRO A 66 -18.86 -9.12 19.54
C PRO A 66 -19.75 -8.51 20.64
N ARG A 67 -20.77 -7.75 20.24
CA ARG A 67 -21.80 -7.30 21.18
C ARG A 67 -22.58 -8.52 21.63
N GLY A 68 -22.27 -9.01 22.83
CA GLY A 68 -23.10 -9.97 23.53
C GLY A 68 -24.48 -9.35 23.77
N GLY A 69 -25.50 -9.92 23.14
CA GLY A 69 -26.90 -9.58 23.40
C GLY A 69 -27.48 -10.49 24.47
N PRO A 70 -28.26 -9.97 25.44
CA PRO A 70 -29.26 -10.74 26.16
C PRO A 70 -30.53 -10.97 25.31
#